data_AF-A0AAU1CSB8-F1
#
_entry.id   AF-A0AAU1CSB8-F1
#
_cell.length_a   1.000
_cell.length_b   1.000
_cell.length_c   1.000
_cell.angle_alpha   90.00
_cell.angle_beta   90.00
_cell.angle_gamma   90.00
#
_symmetry.space_group_name_H-M   'P 1'
#
loop_
_entity.id
_entity.type
_entity.pdbx_description
1 polymer ?
#
loop_
_entity_poly.entity_id
_entity_poly.type
_entity_poly.pdbx_seq_one_letter_code
_entity_poly.pdbx_strand_id
1 'polypeptide(L)'
;MTGSDVRAAIHEELAAHGFPSLTDRPELDLISAGVNSAALIQILSALEDRFDIDLEMEPLFAQPATVARLEAEITRIARLTRPSG
;
A
#
# COMPACT_ATOMS: atom_id res chain seq x y z
N MET A 1 14.23 0.75 7.50
CA MET A 1 13.18 0.34 6.56
C MET A 1 13.66 0.58 5.16
N THR A 2 13.70 -0.48 4.36
CA THR A 2 14.06 -0.44 2.93
C THR A 2 12.79 -0.55 2.09
N GLY A 3 12.83 -0.14 0.82
CA GLY A 3 11.66 -0.29 -0.07
C GLY A 3 11.22 -1.76 -0.22
N SER A 4 12.16 -2.70 -0.07
CA SER A 4 11.88 -4.14 -0.08
C SER A 4 11.01 -4.60 1.11
N ASP A 5 11.14 -3.97 2.28
CA ASP A 5 10.31 -4.28 3.46
C ASP A 5 8.85 -3.83 3.23
N VAL A 6 8.67 -2.66 2.61
CA VAL A 6 7.36 -2.09 2.30
C VAL A 6 6.63 -2.94 1.27
N ARG A 7 7.33 -3.34 0.20
CA ARG A 7 6.74 -4.20 -0.84
C ARG A 7 6.31 -5.56 -0.26
N ALA A 8 7.14 -6.17 0.59
CA ALA A 8 6.79 -7.43 1.24
C ALA A 8 5.52 -7.30 2.08
N ALA A 9 5.38 -6.23 2.86
CA ALA A 9 4.16 -5.98 3.64
C ALA A 9 2.92 -5.80 2.75
N ILE A 10 3.02 -5.01 1.68
CA ILE A 10 1.89 -4.85 0.73
C ILE A 10 1.48 -6.20 0.14
N HIS A 11 2.45 -7.06 -0.20
CA HIS A 11 2.16 -8.39 -0.72
C HIS A 11 1.50 -9.31 0.31
N GLU A 12 1.95 -9.26 1.56
CA GLU A 12 1.35 -10.01 2.68
C GLU A 12 -0.11 -9.60 2.89
N GLU A 13 -0.41 -8.30 2.94
CA GLU A 13 -1.79 -7.81 3.11
C GLU A 13 -2.67 -8.18 1.91
N LEU A 14 -2.16 -8.01 0.67
CA LEU A 14 -2.90 -8.43 -0.52
C LEU A 14 -3.23 -9.93 -0.49
N ALA A 15 -2.29 -10.78 -0.10
CA ALA A 15 -2.52 -12.22 0.03
C ALA A 15 -3.53 -12.54 1.16
N ALA A 16 -3.41 -11.89 2.32
CA ALA A 16 -4.31 -12.07 3.46
C ALA A 16 -5.77 -11.69 3.13
N HIS A 17 -5.95 -10.69 2.26
CA HIS A 17 -7.26 -10.23 1.80
C HIS A 17 -7.76 -10.94 0.52
N GLY A 18 -7.04 -11.97 0.03
CA GLY A 18 -7.50 -12.83 -1.08
C GLY A 18 -7.06 -12.40 -2.48
N PHE A 19 -6.04 -11.55 -2.59
CA PHE A 19 -5.49 -11.03 -3.85
C PHE A 19 -4.02 -11.41 -4.12
N PRO A 20 -3.59 -12.67 -3.90
CA PRO A 20 -2.19 -13.05 -4.04
C PRO A 20 -1.67 -12.92 -5.49
N SER A 21 -2.53 -12.88 -6.50
CA SER A 21 -2.11 -12.72 -7.90
C SER A 21 -1.69 -11.29 -8.26
N LEU A 22 -1.98 -10.30 -7.41
CA LEU A 22 -1.64 -8.89 -7.63
C LEU A 22 -0.21 -8.56 -7.19
N THR A 23 0.41 -9.43 -6.40
CA THR A 23 1.81 -9.28 -5.95
C THR A 23 2.80 -9.30 -7.11
N ASP A 24 2.48 -10.01 -8.20
CA ASP A 24 3.34 -10.14 -9.38
C ASP A 24 3.07 -9.04 -10.43
N ARG A 25 2.16 -8.11 -10.16
CA ARG A 25 1.70 -7.08 -11.11
C ARG A 25 1.72 -5.69 -10.47
N PRO A 26 2.90 -5.14 -10.17
CA PRO A 26 3.00 -3.95 -9.33
C PRO A 26 2.45 -2.67 -9.97
N GLU A 27 2.31 -2.64 -11.30
CA GLU A 27 1.77 -1.52 -12.08
C GLU A 27 0.26 -1.64 -12.34
N LEU A 28 -0.36 -2.75 -11.94
CA LEU A 28 -1.78 -2.95 -12.13
C LEU A 28 -2.56 -2.14 -11.10
N ASP A 29 -3.55 -1.40 -11.58
CA ASP A 29 -4.50 -0.73 -10.70
C ASP A 29 -5.32 -1.76 -9.92
N LEU A 30 -5.23 -1.72 -8.59
CA LEU A 30 -5.87 -2.66 -7.68
C LEU A 30 -7.39 -2.66 -7.84
N ILE A 31 -7.99 -1.49 -8.04
CA ILE A 31 -9.44 -1.36 -8.23
C ILE A 31 -9.87 -2.01 -9.54
N SER A 32 -9.18 -1.70 -10.64
CA SER A 32 -9.40 -2.35 -11.94
C SER A 32 -9.15 -3.86 -11.92
N ALA A 33 -8.30 -4.33 -11.00
CA ALA A 33 -8.01 -5.74 -10.79
C ALA A 33 -9.08 -6.48 -9.96
N GLY A 34 -10.10 -5.77 -9.46
CA GLY A 34 -11.21 -6.35 -8.70
C GLY A 34 -11.08 -6.18 -7.18
N VAL A 35 -10.08 -5.44 -6.68
CA VAL A 35 -10.04 -5.04 -5.27
C VAL A 35 -11.14 -4.00 -5.04
N ASN A 36 -12.17 -4.38 -4.29
CA ASN A 36 -13.23 -3.46 -3.94
C ASN A 36 -12.77 -2.43 -2.89
N SER A 37 -13.50 -1.32 -2.78
CA SER A 37 -13.15 -0.23 -1.87
C SER A 37 -13.04 -0.65 -0.40
N ALA A 38 -13.88 -1.58 0.05
CA ALA A 38 -13.85 -2.05 1.45
C ALA A 38 -12.60 -2.88 1.75
N ALA A 39 -12.18 -3.73 0.81
CA ALA A 39 -10.94 -4.48 0.92
C ALA A 39 -9.73 -3.56 0.83
N LEU A 40 -9.75 -2.59 -0.10
CA LEU A 40 -8.68 -1.61 -0.25
C LEU A 40 -8.50 -0.79 1.03
N ILE A 41 -9.58 -0.26 1.62
CA ILE A 41 -9.50 0.48 2.89
C ILE A 41 -8.90 -0.38 4.01
N GLN A 42 -9.31 -1.64 4.14
CA GLN A 42 -8.75 -2.53 5.16
C GLN A 42 -7.25 -2.77 4.96
N ILE A 43 -6.81 -3.00 3.72
CA ILE A 43 -5.40 -3.17 3.38
C ILE A 43 -4.62 -1.89 3.72
N LEU A 44 -5.14 -0.73 3.33
CA LEU A 44 -4.48 0.56 3.59
C LEU A 44 -4.36 0.83 5.08
N SER A 45 -5.43 0.62 5.86
CA SER A 45 -5.40 0.80 7.32
C SER A 45 -4.43 -0.17 8.01
N ALA A 46 -4.34 -1.43 7.55
CA ALA A 46 -3.35 -2.37 8.07
C ALA A 46 -1.90 -1.90 7.78
N LEU A 47 -1.67 -1.30 6.61
CA LEU A 47 -0.36 -0.73 6.25
C LEU A 47 -0.04 0.54 7.05
N GLU A 48 -1.03 1.41 7.29
CA GLU A 48 -0.92 2.59 8.16
C GLU A 48 -0.47 2.17 9.57
N ASP A 49 -1.20 1.25 10.19
CA ASP A 49 -0.90 0.73 11.53
C ASP A 49 0.48 0.05 11.59
N ARG A 50 0.83 -0.71 10.55
CA ARG A 50 2.10 -1.46 10.51
C ARG A 50 3.32 -0.55 10.37
N PHE A 51 3.18 0.56 9.65
CA PHE A 51 4.29 1.49 9.39
C PHE A 51 4.26 2.75 10.23
N ASP A 52 3.24 2.94 11.08
CA ASP A 52 3.01 4.13 11.90
C ASP A 52 2.98 5.40 11.02
N ILE A 53 2.12 5.35 10.00
CA ILE A 53 1.95 6.43 9.00
C ILE A 53 0.46 6.73 8.78
N ASP A 54 0.18 7.95 8.31
CA ASP A 54 -1.14 8.35 7.83
C ASP A 54 -1.12 8.45 6.29
N LEU A 55 -1.92 7.63 5.60
CA LEU A 55 -2.09 7.68 4.15
C LEU A 55 -3.26 8.59 3.78
N GLU A 56 -3.03 9.51 2.85
CA GLU A 56 -4.13 10.28 2.29
C GLU A 56 -4.97 9.40 1.36
N MET A 57 -6.18 9.04 1.82
CA MET A 57 -7.10 8.18 1.06
C MET A 57 -7.60 8.86 -0.22
N GLU A 58 -7.89 10.16 -0.18
CA GLU A 58 -8.51 10.88 -1.29
C GLU A 58 -7.63 10.84 -2.58
N PRO A 59 -6.31 11.12 -2.53
CA PRO A 59 -5.43 10.94 -3.68
C PRO A 59 -5.28 9.49 -4.17
N LEU A 60 -5.44 8.49 -3.28
CA LEU A 60 -5.34 7.07 -3.63
C LEU A 60 -6.57 6.58 -4.41
N PHE A 61 -7.74 7.18 -4.19
CA PHE A 61 -8.94 6.89 -4.97
C PHE A 61 -9.09 7.78 -6.22
N ALA A 62 -8.44 8.95 -6.25
CA ALA A 62 -8.47 9.87 -7.39
C ALA A 62 -7.60 9.44 -8.57
N GLN A 63 -6.68 8.50 -8.36
CA GLN A 63 -5.73 8.00 -9.37
C GLN A 63 -5.57 6.49 -9.20
N PRO A 64 -5.01 5.77 -10.20
CA PRO A 64 -4.75 4.34 -10.07
C PRO A 64 -3.97 4.00 -8.79
N ALA A 65 -4.54 3.09 -8.00
CA ALA A 65 -3.93 2.58 -6.78
C ALA A 65 -3.12 1.33 -7.15
N THR A 66 -1.83 1.50 -7.42
CA THR A 66 -0.93 0.40 -7.78
C THR A 66 0.01 0.05 -6.62
N VAL A 67 0.53 -1.17 -6.57
CA VAL A 67 1.51 -1.57 -5.54
C VAL A 67 2.75 -0.70 -5.61
N ALA A 68 3.24 -0.38 -6.81
CA ALA A 68 4.39 0.49 -7.00
C ALA A 68 4.17 1.89 -6.41
N ARG A 69 2.96 2.44 -6.58
CA ARG A 69 2.58 3.73 -6.00
C ARG A 69 2.49 3.66 -4.47
N LEU A 70 1.82 2.64 -3.94
CA LEU A 70 1.71 2.45 -2.49
C LEU A 70 3.09 2.31 -1.84
N GLU A 71 3.99 1.54 -2.46
CA GLU A 71 5.37 1.39 -2.00
C GLU A 71 6.10 2.74 -1.97
N ALA A 72 5.96 3.55 -3.03
CA ALA A 72 6.57 4.86 -3.11
C ALA A 72 6.03 5.82 -2.04
N GLU A 73 4.71 5.83 -1.82
CA GLU A 73 4.06 6.73 -0.87
C GLU A 73 4.39 6.36 0.58
N ILE A 74 4.28 5.08 0.95
CA ILE A 74 4.66 4.58 2.28
C ILE A 74 6.15 4.87 2.55
N THR A 75 7.03 4.60 1.57
CA THR A 75 8.47 4.89 1.70
C THR A 75 8.74 6.38 1.87
N ARG A 76 7.98 7.24 1.17
CA ARG A 76 8.09 8.70 1.27
C ARG A 76 7.65 9.19 2.64
N ILE A 77 6.46 8.79 3.11
CA ILE A 77 5.90 9.25 4.39
C ILE A 77 6.76 8.76 5.55
N ALA A 78 7.14 7.49 5.56
CA ALA A 78 7.97 6.93 6.61
C ALA A 78 9.39 7.55 6.70
N ARG A 79 9.90 8.14 5.61
CA ARG A 79 11.13 8.96 5.65
C ARG A 79 10.89 10.33 6.28
N LEU A 80 9.69 10.88 6.16
CA LEU A 80 9.31 12.18 6.72
C LEU A 80 8.93 12.08 8.21
N THR A 81 8.32 10.97 8.64
CA THR A 81 7.92 10.72 10.03
C THR A 81 9.06 10.24 10.93
N ARG A 82 10.23 9.89 10.38
CA ARG A 82 11.41 9.55 11.17
C ARG A 82 12.32 10.78 11.32
N PRO A 83 12.18 11.60 12.37
CA PRO A 83 13.19 12.63 12.65
C PRO A 83 14.51 11.92 12.92
N SER A 84 15.57 12.41 12.27
CA SER A 84 16.95 12.06 12.59
C SER A 84 17.17 12.26 14.09
N GLY A 85 17.18 11.16 14.85
CA GLY A 85 17.65 11.10 16.23
C GLY A 85 19.14 10.81 16.27
#